data_AF-A0A3A2ZKC6-F1
#
_entry.id   AF-A0A3A2ZKC6-F1
#
_cell.length_a   1.000
_cell.length_b   1.000
_cell.length_c   1.000
_cell.angle_alpha   90.00
_cell.angle_beta   90.00
_cell.angle_gamma   90.00
#
_symmetry.space_group_name_H-M   'P 1'
#
loop_
_entity.id
_entity.type
_entity.pdbx_description
1 polymer ?
#
loop_
_entity_poly.entity_id
_entity_poly.type
_entity_poly.pdbx_seq_one_letter_code
_entity_poly.pdbx_strand_id
1 'polypeptide(L)'
;MVLFFCTFLALRSQDCGHPVEHIRDYELDEEEELFGGQIVDDSYLHALRIYRDNASGAVRLQASVHRGEMKRAPVWTAFITHNINSRAWMRRVDPRVIHLRELRRTVFTFADYTPPRTSRGEHILKFTSRSDAQGFMETIAELADFNELKLI
;
A
#
# COMPACT_ATOMS: atom_id res chain seq x y z
N MET A 1 11.72 -11.16 3.01
CA MET A 1 10.73 -12.21 2.66
C MET A 1 9.51 -11.63 1.95
N VAL A 2 8.93 -10.51 2.41
CA VAL A 2 7.73 -9.89 1.80
C VAL A 2 7.79 -9.69 0.28
N LEU A 3 8.90 -9.17 -0.27
CA LEU A 3 9.00 -8.96 -1.72
C LEU A 3 8.89 -10.27 -2.51
N PHE A 4 9.54 -11.33 -2.06
CA PHE A 4 9.44 -12.66 -2.69
C PHE A 4 8.02 -13.22 -2.60
N PHE A 5 7.37 -13.06 -1.45
CA PHE A 5 5.98 -13.47 -1.25
C PHE A 5 5.02 -12.72 -2.18
N CYS A 6 5.09 -11.37 -2.22
CA CYS A 6 4.27 -10.56 -3.11
C CYS A 6 4.54 -10.89 -4.59
N THR A 7 5.80 -11.10 -4.99
CA THR A 7 6.14 -11.52 -6.35
C THR A 7 5.51 -12.87 -6.69
N PHE A 8 5.60 -13.87 -5.79
CA PHE A 8 5.02 -15.19 -6.03
C PHE A 8 3.49 -15.12 -6.14
N LEU A 9 2.83 -14.33 -5.28
CA LEU A 9 1.40 -14.08 -5.37
C LEU A 9 1.01 -13.41 -6.68
N ALA A 10 1.77 -12.39 -7.12
CA ALA A 10 1.52 -11.73 -8.39
C ALA A 10 1.67 -12.69 -9.58
N LEU A 11 2.76 -13.47 -9.63
CA LEU A 11 2.98 -14.46 -10.68
C LEU A 11 1.89 -15.53 -10.72
N ARG A 12 1.48 -16.06 -9.56
CA ARG A 12 0.37 -17.03 -9.47
C ARG A 12 -0.96 -16.46 -9.94
N SER A 13 -1.22 -15.19 -9.66
CA SER A 13 -2.45 -14.52 -10.08
C SER A 13 -2.52 -14.27 -11.58
N GLN A 14 -1.38 -14.33 -12.29
CA GLN A 14 -1.26 -14.11 -13.73
C GLN A 14 -1.26 -15.42 -14.53
N ASP A 15 -1.24 -16.59 -13.87
CA ASP A 15 -1.27 -17.88 -14.54
C ASP A 15 -2.70 -18.21 -15.02
N CYS A 16 -3.01 -17.83 -16.27
CA CYS A 16 -4.32 -17.99 -16.88
C CYS A 16 -4.77 -19.46 -17.11
N GLY A 17 -3.90 -20.46 -16.88
CA GLY A 17 -4.24 -21.87 -17.13
C GLY A 17 -5.14 -22.50 -16.06
N HIS A 18 -5.03 -22.03 -14.82
CA HIS A 18 -5.85 -22.46 -13.69
C HIS A 18 -5.97 -21.31 -12.69
N PRO A 19 -7.06 -20.51 -12.72
CA PRO A 19 -7.30 -19.54 -11.67
C PRO A 19 -7.39 -20.30 -10.35
N VAL A 20 -6.39 -20.15 -9.49
CA VAL A 20 -6.42 -20.77 -8.17
C VAL A 20 -7.47 -20.01 -7.37
N GLU A 21 -8.70 -20.51 -7.37
CA GLU A 21 -9.87 -19.91 -6.70
C GLU A 21 -9.67 -19.67 -5.20
N HIS A 22 -8.58 -20.19 -4.62
CA HIS A 22 -8.26 -20.15 -3.21
C HIS A 22 -6.76 -19.88 -2.98
N ILE A 23 -6.30 -18.67 -3.28
CA ILE A 23 -5.09 -18.14 -2.63
C ILE A 23 -5.48 -17.89 -1.17
N ARG A 24 -5.27 -18.88 -0.29
CA ARG A 24 -5.60 -18.79 1.14
C ARG A 24 -4.60 -17.95 1.93
N ASP A 25 -3.40 -17.76 1.38
CA ASP A 25 -2.28 -17.09 2.05
C ASP A 25 -1.93 -15.79 1.31
N TYR A 26 -2.83 -14.80 1.32
CA TYR A 26 -2.57 -13.46 0.76
C TYR A 26 -2.10 -12.47 1.83
N GLU A 27 -2.22 -12.85 3.10
CA GLU A 27 -1.75 -12.13 4.28
C GLU A 27 -0.53 -12.86 4.83
N LEU A 28 0.43 -12.11 5.38
CA LEU A 28 1.51 -12.68 6.15
C LEU A 28 1.01 -12.85 7.59
N ASP A 29 1.12 -14.06 8.15
CA ASP A 29 0.54 -14.41 9.46
C ASP A 29 1.02 -13.53 10.63
N GLU A 30 2.13 -12.82 10.47
CA GLU A 30 2.72 -11.93 11.50
C GLU A 30 2.52 -10.43 11.21
N GLU A 31 1.64 -10.06 10.27
CA GLU A 31 1.29 -8.66 9.99
C GLU A 31 -0.13 -8.31 10.46
N GLU A 32 -0.26 -7.18 11.15
CA GLU A 32 -1.54 -6.59 11.53
C GLU A 32 -1.99 -5.56 10.47
N GLU A 33 -3.22 -5.66 9.97
CA GLU A 33 -3.83 -4.62 9.12
C GLU A 33 -4.34 -3.46 9.98
N LEU A 34 -3.74 -2.29 9.84
CA LEU A 34 -4.08 -1.08 10.61
C LEU A 34 -5.07 -0.17 9.87
N PHE A 35 -5.13 -0.29 8.53
CA PHE A 35 -6.02 0.51 7.70
C PHE A 35 -6.32 -0.22 6.39
N GLY A 36 -7.56 -0.09 5.92
CA GLY A 36 -8.01 -0.53 4.61
C GLY A 36 -8.90 0.54 3.95
N GLY A 37 -8.53 0.96 2.74
CA GLY A 37 -9.28 1.94 1.96
C GLY A 37 -9.19 1.69 0.47
N GLN A 38 -9.98 2.43 -0.32
CA GLN A 38 -9.98 2.29 -1.77
C GLN A 38 -9.31 3.47 -2.46
N ILE A 39 -8.42 3.17 -3.41
CA ILE A 39 -7.80 4.17 -4.28
C ILE A 39 -8.11 3.88 -5.74
N VAL A 40 -8.19 4.94 -6.54
CA VAL A 40 -8.25 4.87 -7.99
C VAL A 40 -6.85 5.14 -8.53
N ASP A 41 -6.34 4.19 -9.29
CA ASP A 41 -5.04 4.28 -9.94
C ASP A 41 -5.14 3.67 -11.35
N ASP A 42 -4.59 4.35 -12.35
CA ASP A 42 -4.62 3.94 -13.76
C ASP A 42 -6.01 3.49 -14.28
N SER A 43 -7.07 4.19 -13.87
CA SER A 43 -8.49 3.85 -14.16
C SER A 43 -9.01 2.57 -13.50
N TYR A 44 -8.20 1.89 -12.68
CA TYR A 44 -8.57 0.74 -11.89
C TYR A 44 -8.81 1.09 -10.43
N LEU A 45 -9.66 0.28 -9.79
CA LEU A 45 -9.93 0.37 -8.36
C LEU A 45 -9.00 -0.60 -7.63
N HIS A 46 -8.22 -0.08 -6.69
CA HIS A 46 -7.33 -0.86 -5.84
C HIS A 46 -7.74 -0.74 -4.37
N ALA A 47 -7.53 -1.83 -3.64
CA ALA A 47 -7.56 -1.79 -2.18
C ALA A 47 -6.15 -1.42 -1.70
N LEU A 48 -6.04 -0.30 -0.99
CA LEU A 48 -4.83 0.17 -0.32
C LEU A 48 -4.91 -0.22 1.16
N ARG A 49 -3.84 -0.82 1.66
CA ARG A 49 -3.72 -1.24 3.06
C ARG A 49 -2.44 -0.75 3.71
N ILE A 50 -2.53 -0.54 5.02
CA ILE A 50 -1.38 -0.34 5.91
C ILE A 50 -1.24 -1.59 6.77
N TYR A 51 -0.07 -2.23 6.69
CA TYR A 51 0.30 -3.36 7.53
C TYR A 51 1.42 -2.97 8.49
N ARG A 52 1.41 -3.58 9.68
CA ARG A 52 2.50 -3.51 10.64
C ARG A 52 2.97 -4.92 10.97
N ASP A 53 4.27 -5.16 10.79
CA ASP A 53 4.90 -6.40 11.18
C ASP A 53 5.02 -6.48 12.71
N ASN A 54 4.51 -7.56 13.32
CA ASN A 54 4.44 -7.70 14.77
C ASN A 54 5.82 -7.94 15.41
N ALA A 55 6.73 -8.59 14.69
CA ALA A 55 8.06 -8.92 15.20
C ALA A 55 9.02 -7.71 15.19
N SER A 56 9.02 -6.94 14.10
CA SER A 56 9.94 -5.83 13.86
C SER A 56 9.31 -4.45 14.05
N GLY A 57 7.98 -4.37 14.03
CA GLY A 57 7.25 -3.10 14.01
C GLY A 57 7.30 -2.36 12.68
N ALA A 58 7.89 -2.95 11.63
CA ALA A 58 8.01 -2.32 10.33
C ALA A 58 6.63 -2.06 9.70
N VAL A 59 6.43 -0.86 9.14
CA VAL A 59 5.17 -0.46 8.51
C VAL A 59 5.27 -0.56 6.99
N ARG A 60 4.24 -1.11 6.37
CA ARG A 60 4.19 -1.39 4.94
C ARG A 60 2.88 -0.96 4.32
N LEU A 61 2.97 -0.30 3.16
CA LEU A 61 1.86 -0.02 2.28
C LEU A 61 1.73 -1.12 1.22
N GLN A 62 0.51 -1.52 0.91
CA GLN A 62 0.22 -2.42 -0.19
C GLN A 62 -1.01 -1.97 -0.96
N ALA A 63 -0.87 -1.84 -2.27
CA ALA A 63 -2.01 -1.77 -3.17
C ALA A 63 -2.26 -3.15 -3.79
N SER A 64 -3.52 -3.54 -3.85
CA SER A 64 -3.96 -4.81 -4.44
C SER A 64 -5.15 -4.61 -5.36
N VAL A 65 -5.35 -5.53 -6.30
CA VAL A 65 -6.52 -5.51 -7.18
C VAL A 65 -7.80 -5.67 -6.35
N HIS A 66 -8.79 -4.79 -6.55
CA HIS A 66 -10.01 -4.80 -5.74
C HIS A 66 -11.12 -5.71 -6.29
N ARG A 67 -11.18 -5.94 -7.61
CA ARG A 67 -12.25 -6.69 -8.29
C ARG A 67 -11.70 -7.58 -9.40
N GLY A 68 -12.49 -8.56 -9.83
CA GLY A 68 -12.14 -9.50 -10.89
C GLY A 68 -11.38 -10.71 -10.38
N GLU A 69 -10.88 -11.52 -11.31
CA GLU A 69 -10.23 -12.81 -11.03
C GLU A 69 -8.92 -12.65 -10.24
N MET A 70 -8.24 -11.51 -10.39
CA MET A 70 -7.01 -11.19 -9.67
C MET A 70 -7.24 -10.52 -8.31
N LYS A 71 -8.47 -10.51 -7.78
CA LYS A 71 -8.78 -9.84 -6.50
C LYS A 71 -7.78 -10.23 -5.40
N ARG A 72 -7.28 -9.23 -4.66
CA ARG A 72 -6.22 -9.31 -3.64
C ARG A 72 -4.79 -9.51 -4.16
N ALA A 73 -4.57 -9.73 -5.45
CA ALA A 73 -3.23 -9.77 -6.00
C ALA A 73 -2.49 -8.43 -5.76
N PRO A 74 -1.25 -8.46 -5.23
CA PRO A 74 -0.49 -7.24 -4.99
C PRO A 74 -0.10 -6.57 -6.30
N VAL A 75 -0.37 -5.27 -6.39
CA VAL A 75 0.01 -4.42 -7.53
C VAL A 75 1.37 -3.80 -7.27
N TRP A 76 1.52 -3.22 -6.07
CA TRP A 76 2.79 -2.72 -5.55
C TRP A 76 2.79 -2.75 -4.03
N THR A 77 3.99 -2.77 -3.45
CA THR A 77 4.21 -2.58 -2.02
C THR A 77 5.32 -1.58 -1.77
N ALA A 78 5.29 -0.91 -0.62
CA ALA A 78 6.35 -0.01 -0.20
C ALA A 78 6.48 -0.04 1.32
N PHE A 79 7.71 -0.12 1.83
CA PHE A 79 7.96 0.07 3.25
C PHE A 79 8.00 1.56 3.58
N ILE A 80 7.34 1.93 4.67
CA ILE A 80 7.47 3.27 5.24
C ILE A 80 8.74 3.25 6.10
N THR A 81 9.71 4.08 5.73
CA THR A 81 10.97 4.22 6.47
C THR A 81 10.84 5.33 7.53
N HIS A 82 11.94 5.71 8.20
CA HIS A 82 12.02 6.74 9.24
C HIS A 82 11.42 8.11 8.86
N ASN A 83 11.07 8.33 7.59
CA ASN A 83 10.47 9.54 7.09
C ASN A 83 9.00 9.72 7.49
N ILE A 84 8.36 8.72 8.13
CA ILE A 84 6.97 8.87 8.63
C ILE A 84 6.81 10.06 9.59
N ASN A 85 7.87 10.39 10.36
CA ASN A 85 7.88 11.52 11.30
C ASN A 85 8.10 12.87 10.59
N SER A 86 8.51 12.86 9.31
CA SER A 86 8.68 14.10 8.56
C SER A 86 7.33 14.62 8.11
N ARG A 87 6.93 15.79 8.63
CA ARG A 87 5.72 16.52 8.17
C ARG A 87 5.70 16.78 6.66
N ALA A 88 6.86 16.77 6.00
CA ALA A 88 6.96 16.94 4.56
C ALA A 88 6.76 15.65 3.77
N TRP A 89 6.82 14.48 4.41
CA TRP A 89 6.71 13.17 3.76
C TRP A 89 5.32 12.94 3.18
N MET A 90 4.28 13.33 3.92
CA MET A 90 2.88 13.18 3.51
C MET A 90 2.17 14.53 3.51
N ARG A 91 1.44 14.82 2.42
CA ARG A 91 0.67 16.05 2.29
C ARG A 91 -0.66 15.80 1.59
N ARG A 92 -1.76 16.25 2.20
CA ARG A 92 -3.07 16.31 1.54
C ARG A 92 -3.14 17.51 0.61
N VAL A 93 -3.51 17.28 -0.64
CA VAL A 93 -3.60 18.34 -1.66
C VAL A 93 -5.05 18.62 -2.09
N ASP A 94 -5.94 17.65 -1.85
CA ASP A 94 -7.38 17.70 -2.12
C ASP A 94 -8.10 16.85 -1.05
N PRO A 95 -9.41 17.03 -0.80
CA PRO A 95 -10.17 16.15 0.08
C PRO A 95 -10.01 14.65 -0.17
N ARG A 96 -9.62 14.21 -1.37
CA ARG A 96 -9.40 12.80 -1.70
C ARG A 96 -7.99 12.47 -2.18
N VAL A 97 -7.08 13.44 -2.26
CA VAL A 97 -5.76 13.24 -2.85
C VAL A 97 -4.66 13.53 -1.85
N ILE A 98 -3.78 12.56 -1.67
CA ILE A 98 -2.61 12.62 -0.79
C ILE A 98 -1.36 12.40 -1.64
N HIS A 99 -0.34 13.22 -1.42
CA HIS A 99 0.98 13.07 -2.00
C HIS A 99 1.94 12.51 -0.94
N LEU A 100 2.74 11.52 -1.34
CA LEU A 100 3.79 10.92 -0.53
C LEU A 100 5.16 11.13 -1.18
N ARG A 101 6.16 11.55 -0.41
CA ARG A 101 7.53 11.73 -0.89
C ARG A 101 8.38 10.51 -0.54
N GLU A 102 9.43 10.28 -1.31
CA GLU A 102 10.49 9.29 -0.96
C GLU A 102 9.99 7.86 -0.69
N LEU A 103 8.84 7.48 -1.27
CA LEU A 103 8.26 6.16 -1.12
C LEU A 103 8.90 5.19 -2.12
N ARG A 104 9.66 4.20 -1.64
CA ARG A 104 10.26 3.18 -2.51
C ARG A 104 9.25 2.08 -2.82
N ARG A 105 8.43 2.29 -3.86
CA ARG A 105 7.48 1.29 -4.37
C ARG A 105 8.21 0.19 -5.14
N THR A 106 7.93 -1.06 -4.77
CA THR A 106 8.19 -2.24 -5.59
C THR A 106 6.90 -2.62 -6.30
N VAL A 107 6.90 -2.58 -7.63
CA VAL A 107 5.76 -2.91 -8.48
C VAL A 107 5.86 -4.36 -8.93
N PHE A 108 4.76 -5.10 -8.84
CA PHE A 108 4.70 -6.54 -9.19
C PHE A 108 3.83 -6.83 -10.42
N THR A 109 3.13 -5.81 -10.92
CA THR A 109 2.22 -5.90 -12.07
C THR A 109 2.91 -5.53 -13.39
N PHE A 110 2.23 -5.86 -14.49
CA PHE A 110 2.69 -5.89 -15.89
C PHE A 110 3.53 -4.69 -16.35
N ALA A 111 4.30 -4.90 -17.41
CA ALA A 111 5.30 -3.98 -17.97
C ALA A 111 4.83 -2.52 -18.19
N ASP A 112 3.53 -2.29 -18.31
CA ASP A 112 2.95 -0.99 -18.66
C ASP A 112 2.36 -0.22 -17.45
N TYR A 113 2.30 -0.81 -16.26
CA TYR A 113 1.77 -0.10 -15.09
C TYR A 113 2.81 0.84 -14.49
N THR A 114 2.56 2.15 -14.64
CA THR A 114 3.37 3.20 -14.04
C THR A 114 2.57 3.93 -12.97
N PRO A 115 2.90 3.75 -11.68
CA PRO A 115 2.19 4.44 -10.62
C PRO A 115 2.26 5.97 -10.77
N PRO A 116 1.16 6.71 -10.54
CA PRO A 116 1.06 8.13 -10.81
C PRO A 116 2.01 8.89 -9.89
N ARG A 117 2.83 9.73 -10.52
CA ARG A 117 3.76 10.63 -9.84
C ARG A 117 3.52 12.06 -10.30
N THR A 118 3.77 13.00 -9.39
CA THR A 118 3.83 14.42 -9.75
C THR A 118 5.09 14.69 -10.59
N SER A 119 5.16 15.86 -11.21
CA SER A 119 6.38 16.33 -11.89
C SER A 119 7.61 16.41 -10.97
N ARG A 120 7.40 16.43 -9.65
CA ARG A 120 8.45 16.41 -8.63
C ARG A 120 8.80 14.99 -8.15
N GLY A 121 8.19 13.96 -8.75
CA GLY A 121 8.38 12.56 -8.36
C GLY A 121 7.62 12.14 -7.11
N GLU A 122 6.70 12.97 -6.58
CA GLU A 122 5.87 12.59 -5.44
C GLU A 122 4.84 11.55 -5.87
N HIS A 123 4.60 10.57 -5.03
CA HIS A 123 3.63 9.52 -5.25
C HIS A 123 2.22 10.02 -4.96
N ILE A 124 1.30 9.80 -5.89
CA ILE A 124 -0.09 10.22 -5.74
C ILE A 124 -0.91 9.04 -5.23
N LEU A 125 -1.73 9.29 -4.20
CA LEU A 125 -2.80 8.40 -3.74
C LEU A 125 -4.12 9.14 -3.88
N LYS A 126 -4.99 8.65 -4.77
CA LYS A 126 -6.31 9.22 -5.02
C LYS A 126 -7.38 8.29 -4.45
N PHE A 127 -7.91 8.64 -3.30
CA PHE A 127 -8.95 7.87 -2.62
C PHE A 127 -10.32 8.05 -3.30
N THR A 128 -11.17 7.04 -3.18
CA THR A 128 -12.56 7.12 -3.66
C THR A 128 -13.40 8.06 -2.78
N SER A 129 -13.11 8.11 -1.48
CA SER A 129 -13.86 8.85 -0.48
C SER A 129 -12.97 9.81 0.32
N ARG A 130 -13.57 10.87 0.88
CA ARG A 130 -12.89 11.79 1.79
C ARG A 130 -12.54 11.12 3.12
N SER A 131 -13.41 10.20 3.57
CA SER A 131 -13.24 9.46 4.83
C SER A 131 -12.04 8.53 4.76
N ASP A 132 -11.83 7.82 3.65
CA ASP A 132 -10.68 6.92 3.48
C ASP A 132 -9.38 7.71 3.48
N ALA A 133 -9.34 8.86 2.79
CA ALA A 133 -8.18 9.74 2.81
C ALA A 133 -7.90 10.29 4.22
N GLN A 134 -8.95 10.60 4.98
CA GLN A 134 -8.80 11.06 6.36
C GLN A 134 -8.28 9.95 7.27
N GLY A 135 -8.91 8.77 7.25
CA GLY A 135 -8.50 7.62 8.05
C GLY A 135 -7.08 7.19 7.75
N PHE A 136 -6.66 7.22 6.48
CA PHE A 136 -5.27 6.94 6.10
C PHE A 136 -4.29 7.88 6.80
N MET A 137 -4.56 9.19 6.84
CA MET A 137 -3.68 10.15 7.50
C MET A 137 -3.66 9.98 9.03
N GLU A 138 -4.82 9.68 9.62
CA GLU A 138 -4.96 9.45 11.07
C GLU A 138 -4.15 8.21 11.50
N THR A 139 -4.31 7.08 10.80
CA THR A 139 -3.51 5.87 11.07
C THR A 139 -2.02 6.12 10.93
N ILE A 140 -1.60 6.88 9.91
CA ILE A 140 -0.18 7.24 9.74
C ILE A 140 0.33 8.14 10.87
N ALA A 141 -0.48 9.08 11.35
CA ALA A 141 -0.13 9.96 12.45
C ALA A 141 0.02 9.18 13.77
N GLU A 142 -0.93 8.28 14.06
CA GLU A 142 -0.85 7.39 15.22
C GLU A 142 0.42 6.53 15.18
N LEU A 143 0.76 5.97 14.01
CA LEU A 143 1.98 5.19 13.82
C LEU A 143 3.26 5.99 14.05
N ALA A 144 3.28 7.28 13.68
CA ALA A 144 4.42 8.17 13.94
C ALA A 144 4.60 8.41 15.45
N ASP A 145 3.51 8.72 16.16
CA ASP A 145 3.51 8.96 17.60
C ASP A 145 3.99 7.72 18.39
N PHE A 146 3.54 6.53 18.00
CA PHE A 146 3.98 5.26 18.61
C PHE A 146 5.48 4.99 18.41
N ASN A 147 6.08 5.47 17.31
CA ASN A 147 7.48 5.24 17.01
C ASN A 147 8.40 6.20 17.78
N GLU A 148 7.93 7.43 18.07
CA GLU A 148 8.65 8.35 18.96
C GLU A 148 8.73 7.82 20.40
N LEU A 149 7.66 7.19 20.90
CA LEU A 149 7.62 6.63 22.25
C LEU A 149 8.56 5.43 22.46
N LYS A 150 9.01 4.76 21.40
CA LYS A 150 9.98 3.63 21.49
C LYS A 150 11.44 4.07 21.47
N LEU A 151 11.72 5.35 21.22
CA LEU A 151 13.07 5.93 21.14
C LEU A 151 13.50 6.67 22.41
N ILE A 152 12.66 6.68 23.45
CA ILE A 152 12.88 7.29 24.77
C ILE A 152 13.02 6.18 25.81
#